data_AF-A0A226C1H2-F1
#
_entry.id   AF-A0A226C1H2-F1
#
_cell.length_a   1.000
_cell.length_b   1.000
_cell.length_c   1.000
_cell.angle_alpha   90.00
_cell.angle_beta   90.00
_cell.angle_gamma   90.00
#
_symmetry.space_group_name_H-M   'P 1'
#
loop_
_entity.id
_entity.type
_entity.pdbx_description
1 polymer ?
#
loop_
_entity_poly.entity_id
_entity_poly.type
_entity_poly.pdbx_seq_one_letter_code
_entity_poly.pdbx_strand_id
1 'polypeptide(L)'
;MRVECQKGVIKIKFKDRIYLGAISGLIAGTPSKLMNYFSYKKGLTDFEYVHIAFAYLLSRTGRDKAMFKGFGVGALAFVFIYGLTSKLKEFPQSEKPLAHLLSFLDHVTFGSFCGLLVSKLGDDLLFSKTQSKK
;
A
#
# COMPACT_ATOMS: atom_id res chain seq x y z
N MET A 1 18.72 -9.90 -1.44
CA MET A 1 18.82 -8.52 -1.98
C MET A 1 19.82 -8.53 -3.12
N ARG A 2 19.57 -7.82 -4.22
CA ARG A 2 20.53 -7.64 -5.32
C ARG A 2 20.83 -6.15 -5.47
N VAL A 3 22.10 -5.80 -5.57
CA VAL A 3 22.56 -4.43 -5.86
C VAL A 3 23.08 -4.44 -7.29
N GLU A 4 22.46 -3.66 -8.17
CA GLU A 4 22.89 -3.49 -9.56
C GLU A 4 23.36 -2.05 -9.75
N CYS A 5 24.61 -1.88 -10.18
CA CYS A 5 25.10 -0.58 -10.59
C CYS A 5 24.82 -0.43 -12.09
N GLN A 6 23.87 0.44 -12.45
CA GLN A 6 23.55 0.75 -13.85
C GLN A 6 23.76 2.25 -14.08
N LYS A 7 24.67 2.60 -15.01
CA LYS A 7 24.97 3.98 -15.40
C LYS A 7 25.28 4.90 -14.22
N GLY A 8 26.08 4.43 -13.25
CA GLY A 8 26.48 5.22 -12.08
C GLY A 8 25.42 5.37 -10.98
N VAL A 9 24.24 4.78 -11.14
CA VAL A 9 23.18 4.76 -10.11
C VAL A 9 23.12 3.38 -9.47
N ILE A 10 23.23 3.34 -8.14
CA ILE A 10 23.07 2.12 -7.34
C ILE A 10 21.57 1.80 -7.25
N LYS A 11 21.13 0.73 -7.91
CA LYS A 11 19.76 0.21 -7.80
C LYS A 11 19.73 -0.95 -6.80
N ILE A 12 18.97 -0.77 -5.71
CA ILE A 12 18.71 -1.83 -4.74
C ILE A 12 17.40 -2.54 -5.13
N LYS A 13 17.47 -3.87 -5.30
CA LYS A 13 16.34 -4.73 -5.66
C LYS A 13 16.12 -5.84 -4.63
N PHE A 14 14.86 -6.02 -4.22
CA PHE A 14 14.47 -7.08 -3.29
C PHE A 14 13.89 -8.28 -4.03
N LYS A 15 14.34 -9.48 -3.65
CA LYS A 15 13.92 -10.77 -4.23
C LYS A 15 12.90 -11.51 -3.37
N ASP A 16 12.68 -11.05 -2.15
CA ASP A 16 11.72 -11.66 -1.22
C ASP A 16 10.49 -10.75 -1.13
N ARG A 17 9.31 -11.35 -1.30
CA ARG A 17 8.02 -10.64 -1.34
C ARG A 17 7.59 -10.12 0.02
N ILE A 18 7.94 -10.85 1.08
CA ILE A 18 7.62 -10.49 2.46
C ILE A 18 8.47 -9.29 2.87
N TYR A 19 9.79 -9.36 2.66
CA TYR A 19 10.68 -8.23 2.96
C TYR A 19 10.37 -7.01 2.09
N LEU A 20 10.07 -7.20 0.80
CA LEU A 20 9.67 -6.12 -0.08
C LEU A 20 8.37 -5.47 0.38
N GLY A 21 7.36 -6.26 0.75
CA GLY A 21 6.09 -5.76 1.29
C GLY A 21 6.27 -5.02 2.61
N ALA A 22 7.10 -5.52 3.51
CA ALA A 22 7.39 -4.88 4.80
C ALA A 22 8.11 -3.52 4.62
N ILE A 23 9.19 -3.48 3.81
CA ILE A 23 9.95 -2.25 3.59
C ILE A 23 9.13 -1.22 2.81
N SER A 24 8.41 -1.65 1.76
CA SER A 24 7.53 -0.74 1.02
C SER A 24 6.39 -0.21 1.89
N GLY A 25 5.80 -1.04 2.76
CA GLY A 25 4.80 -0.60 3.73
C GLY A 25 5.35 0.38 4.75
N LEU A 26 6.56 0.16 5.27
CA LEU A 26 7.21 1.08 6.21
C LEU A 26 7.45 2.45 5.58
N ILE A 27 8.01 2.48 4.37
CA ILE A 27 8.29 3.71 3.63
C ILE A 27 6.97 4.38 3.25
N ALA A 28 5.98 3.62 2.78
CA ALA A 28 4.68 4.14 2.38
C ALA A 28 3.84 4.65 3.55
N GLY A 29 4.08 4.13 4.75
CA GLY A 29 3.41 4.57 5.96
C GLY A 29 3.83 5.98 6.39
N THR A 30 4.99 6.47 5.97
CA THR A 30 5.48 7.81 6.35
C THR A 30 4.55 8.94 5.87
N PRO A 31 4.18 9.03 4.57
CA PRO A 31 3.23 10.05 4.11
C PRO A 31 1.82 9.85 4.69
N SER A 32 1.34 8.61 4.83
CA SER A 32 0.02 8.35 5.43
C SER A 32 -0.03 8.71 6.91
N LYS A 33 1.03 8.43 7.68
CA LYS A 33 1.19 8.91 9.06
C LYS A 33 1.30 10.43 9.15
N LEU A 34 1.90 11.08 8.16
CA LEU A 34 1.97 12.53 8.10
C LEU A 34 0.58 13.13 7.83
N MET A 35 -0.16 12.60 6.87
CA MET A 35 -1.55 13.00 6.59
C MET A 35 -2.45 12.71 7.80
N ASN A 36 -2.32 11.53 8.39
CA ASN A 36 -3.04 11.14 9.60
C ASN A 36 -2.65 12.02 10.79
N TYR A 37 -1.39 12.46 10.93
CA TYR A 37 -0.98 13.40 11.98
C TYR A 37 -1.67 14.77 11.83
N PHE A 38 -1.80 15.27 10.60
CA PHE A 38 -2.59 16.48 10.33
C PHE A 38 -4.09 16.28 10.61
N SER A 39 -4.63 15.10 10.31
CA SER A 39 -6.02 14.73 10.59
C SER A 39 -6.27 14.51 12.09
N TYR A 40 -5.30 13.95 12.82
CA TYR A 40 -5.33 13.70 14.26
C TYR A 40 -5.23 14.99 15.06
N LYS A 41 -4.40 15.97 14.62
CA LYS A 41 -4.43 17.32 15.20
C LYS A 41 -5.79 18.02 15.07
N LYS A 42 -6.65 17.54 14.15
CA LYS A 42 -8.04 17.98 13.97
C LYS A 42 -9.07 17.03 14.60
N GLY A 43 -8.62 15.96 15.26
CA GLY A 43 -9.45 14.96 15.95
C GLY A 43 -10.28 14.09 15.02
N LEU A 44 -9.71 13.61 13.91
CA LEU A 44 -10.49 12.98 12.83
C LEU A 44 -10.29 11.47 12.64
N THR A 45 -9.15 10.83 12.93
CA THR A 45 -8.91 9.44 12.46
C THR A 45 -7.86 8.64 13.26
N ASP A 46 -8.09 7.32 13.40
CA ASP A 46 -7.15 6.28 13.90
C ASP A 46 -7.41 4.96 13.13
N PHE A 47 -6.41 4.34 12.46
CA PHE A 47 -6.26 2.91 12.00
C PHE A 47 -5.52 2.77 10.63
N GLU A 48 -4.60 1.81 10.52
CA GLU A 48 -3.89 1.40 9.27
C GLU A 48 -3.55 -0.11 9.24
N TYR A 49 -3.43 -0.74 8.04
CA TYR A 49 -2.37 -1.70 7.60
C TYR A 49 -2.79 -2.73 6.49
N VAL A 50 -2.36 -2.56 5.20
CA VAL A 50 -2.43 -3.62 4.14
C VAL A 50 -1.28 -3.56 3.10
N HIS A 51 -0.09 -4.05 3.43
CA HIS A 51 1.14 -3.85 2.62
C HIS A 51 1.78 -5.16 2.14
N ILE A 52 1.70 -6.24 2.92
CA ILE A 52 2.15 -7.58 2.49
C ILE A 52 1.26 -8.12 1.36
N ALA A 53 -0.06 -7.96 1.46
CA ALA A 53 -1.01 -8.34 0.42
C ALA A 53 -0.71 -7.68 -0.93
N PHE A 54 -0.16 -6.47 -0.91
CA PHE A 54 0.23 -5.71 -2.10
C PHE A 54 1.34 -6.39 -2.90
N ALA A 55 2.38 -6.84 -2.21
CA ALA A 55 3.50 -7.54 -2.83
C ALA A 55 3.05 -8.84 -3.49
N TYR A 56 2.13 -9.58 -2.86
CA TYR A 56 1.56 -10.79 -3.44
C TYR A 56 0.67 -10.52 -4.65
N LEU A 57 -0.19 -9.50 -4.58
CA LEU A 57 -1.07 -9.12 -5.69
C LEU A 57 -0.27 -8.76 -6.93
N LEU A 58 0.72 -7.86 -6.81
CA LEU A 58 1.55 -7.44 -7.95
C LEU A 58 2.41 -8.57 -8.49
N SER A 59 2.88 -9.47 -7.61
CA SER A 59 3.64 -10.64 -8.04
C SER A 59 2.83 -11.60 -8.92
N ARG A 60 1.52 -11.71 -8.68
CA ARG A 60 0.60 -12.57 -9.45
C ARG A 60 -0.02 -11.88 -10.67
N THR A 61 -0.40 -10.62 -10.53
CA THR A 61 -1.17 -9.89 -11.55
C THR A 61 -0.29 -9.03 -12.46
N GLY A 62 1.02 -8.92 -12.18
CA GLY A 62 1.93 -8.07 -12.93
C GLY A 62 1.99 -6.63 -12.42
N ARG A 63 3.04 -5.91 -12.86
CA ARG A 63 3.33 -4.51 -12.48
C ARG A 63 2.61 -3.46 -13.32
N ASP A 64 1.87 -3.87 -14.34
CA ASP A 64 1.03 -2.99 -15.12
C ASP A 64 0.06 -2.26 -14.20
N LYS A 65 -0.04 -0.93 -14.39
CA LYS A 65 -0.93 -0.06 -13.62
C LYS A 65 -0.83 -0.28 -12.09
N ALA A 66 0.37 -0.57 -11.58
CA ALA A 66 0.60 -0.90 -10.16
C ALA A 66 0.02 0.13 -9.18
N MET A 67 0.00 1.41 -9.57
CA MET A 67 -0.64 2.48 -8.79
C MET A 67 -2.17 2.35 -8.72
N PHE A 68 -2.84 1.99 -9.82
CA PHE A 68 -4.30 1.77 -9.83
C PHE A 68 -4.69 0.46 -9.14
N LYS A 69 -3.86 -0.58 -9.28
CA LYS A 69 -4.00 -1.80 -8.45
C LYS A 69 -3.84 -1.41 -6.98
N GLY A 70 -2.85 -0.55 -6.70
CA GLY A 70 -2.61 0.25 -5.48
C GLY A 70 -3.86 0.74 -4.80
N PHE A 71 -4.46 1.71 -5.50
CA PHE A 71 -5.72 2.33 -5.20
C PHE A 71 -6.82 1.31 -4.89
N GLY A 72 -7.03 0.33 -5.79
CA GLY A 72 -8.13 -0.63 -5.68
C GLY A 72 -8.05 -1.51 -4.44
N VAL A 73 -6.86 -2.01 -4.10
CA VAL A 73 -6.66 -2.79 -2.88
C VAL A 73 -6.73 -1.94 -1.63
N GLY A 74 -6.22 -0.70 -1.66
CA GLY A 74 -6.41 0.25 -0.55
C GLY A 74 -7.89 0.54 -0.28
N ALA A 75 -8.67 0.78 -1.33
CA ALA A 75 -10.11 1.01 -1.23
C ALA A 75 -10.87 -0.22 -0.73
N LEU A 76 -10.57 -1.41 -1.26
CA LEU A 76 -11.20 -2.67 -0.81
C LEU A 76 -10.84 -2.99 0.63
N ALA A 77 -9.59 -2.79 1.03
CA ALA A 77 -9.14 -2.95 2.40
C ALA A 77 -9.91 -2.03 3.34
N PHE A 78 -10.07 -0.75 2.97
CA PHE A 78 -10.86 0.19 3.75
C PHE A 78 -12.30 -0.28 3.90
N VAL A 79 -12.99 -0.62 2.80
CA VAL A 79 -14.39 -1.08 2.86
C VAL A 79 -14.53 -2.34 3.72
N PHE A 80 -13.59 -3.27 3.60
CA PHE A 80 -13.62 -4.52 4.35
C PHE A 80 -13.38 -4.28 5.85
N ILE A 81 -12.32 -3.54 6.19
CA ILE A 81 -11.98 -3.23 7.59
C ILE A 81 -13.11 -2.40 8.21
N TYR A 82 -13.51 -1.29 7.58
CA TYR A 82 -14.58 -0.42 8.10
C TYR A 82 -15.92 -1.14 8.18
N GLY A 83 -16.24 -1.99 7.20
CA GLY A 83 -17.46 -2.80 7.19
C GLY A 83 -17.50 -3.86 8.29
N LEU A 84 -16.37 -4.48 8.62
CA LEU A 84 -16.27 -5.46 9.70
C LEU A 84 -16.18 -4.79 11.08
N THR A 85 -15.32 -3.78 11.23
CA THR A 85 -15.10 -3.11 12.51
C THR A 85 -16.28 -2.25 12.92
N SER A 86 -17.09 -1.71 11.99
CA SER A 86 -18.36 -1.04 12.34
C SER A 86 -19.36 -1.94 13.06
N LYS A 87 -19.26 -3.26 12.90
CA LYS A 87 -20.07 -4.23 13.65
C LYS A 87 -19.46 -4.59 15.01
N LEU A 88 -18.16 -4.36 15.18
CA LEU A 88 -17.43 -4.59 16.42
C LEU A 88 -17.39 -3.26 17.19
N LYS A 89 -18.30 -3.07 18.15
CA LYS A 89 -18.45 -1.85 19.00
C LYS A 89 -17.18 -1.42 19.77
N GLU A 90 -16.07 -2.13 19.62
CA GLU A 90 -14.82 -1.91 20.34
C GLU A 90 -13.96 -0.77 19.77
N PHE A 91 -14.26 -0.31 18.55
CA PHE A 91 -13.50 0.76 17.92
C PHE A 91 -14.29 2.07 17.89
N PRO A 92 -13.79 3.16 18.51
CA PRO A 92 -14.47 4.45 18.48
C PRO A 92 -14.56 4.94 17.04
N GLN A 93 -15.77 4.96 16.48
CA GLN A 93 -16.02 5.54 15.17
C GLN A 93 -16.22 7.04 15.34
N SER A 94 -15.53 7.83 14.51
CA SER A 94 -15.81 9.27 14.44
C SER A 94 -17.19 9.48 13.82
N GLU A 95 -18.06 10.25 14.48
CA GLU A 95 -19.40 10.59 13.93
C GLU A 95 -19.35 11.58 12.76
N LYS A 96 -18.17 12.15 12.48
CA LYS A 96 -18.01 13.14 11.41
C LYS A 96 -17.87 12.46 10.05
N PRO A 97 -18.76 12.72 9.06
CA PRO A 97 -18.69 12.12 7.73
C PRO A 97 -17.35 12.40 7.02
N LEU A 98 -16.76 13.56 7.30
CA LEU A 98 -15.46 13.96 6.78
C LEU A 98 -14.34 13.00 7.21
N ALA A 99 -14.37 12.51 8.45
CA ALA A 99 -13.37 11.59 8.97
C ALA A 99 -13.29 10.29 8.15
N HIS A 100 -14.45 9.75 7.76
CA HIS A 100 -14.51 8.55 6.92
C HIS A 100 -13.94 8.78 5.53
N LEU A 101 -14.20 9.96 4.94
CA LEU A 101 -13.67 10.32 3.62
C LEU A 101 -12.15 10.53 3.66
N LEU A 102 -11.63 11.19 4.70
CA LEU A 102 -10.20 11.36 4.92
C LEU A 102 -9.51 10.01 5.17
N SER A 103 -10.11 9.14 5.99
CA SER A 103 -9.57 7.81 6.27
C SER A 103 -9.57 6.92 5.01
N PHE A 104 -10.60 7.02 4.17
CA PHE A 104 -10.64 6.38 2.86
C PHE A 104 -9.53 6.91 1.95
N LEU A 105 -9.36 8.24 1.90
CA LEU A 105 -8.32 8.87 1.10
C LEU A 105 -6.92 8.42 1.56
N ASP A 106 -6.68 8.31 2.87
CA ASP A 106 -5.42 7.82 3.43
C ASP A 106 -5.13 6.37 3.01
N HIS A 107 -6.13 5.48 3.01
CA HIS A 107 -5.95 4.08 2.56
C HIS A 107 -5.67 3.99 1.05
N VAL A 108 -6.33 4.83 0.27
CA VAL A 108 -6.15 4.90 -1.17
C VAL A 108 -4.76 5.45 -1.53
N THR A 109 -4.32 6.53 -0.88
CA THR A 109 -3.00 7.13 -1.11
C THR A 109 -1.90 6.18 -0.65
N PHE A 110 -2.08 5.55 0.52
CA PHE A 110 -1.19 4.52 1.04
C PHE A 110 -1.06 3.34 0.06
N GLY A 111 -2.18 2.75 -0.38
CA GLY A 111 -2.19 1.62 -1.30
C GLY A 111 -1.53 1.97 -2.64
N SER A 112 -1.84 3.15 -3.19
CA SER A 112 -1.23 3.66 -4.42
C SER A 112 0.29 3.80 -4.31
N PHE A 113 0.76 4.37 -3.21
CA PHE A 113 2.18 4.61 -2.98
C PHE A 113 2.94 3.30 -2.67
N CYS A 114 2.33 2.38 -1.91
CA CYS A 114 2.86 1.03 -1.69
C CYS A 114 3.00 0.26 -3.01
N GLY A 115 2.00 0.33 -3.89
CA GLY A 115 2.06 -0.29 -5.22
C GLY A 115 3.19 0.26 -6.09
N LEU A 116 3.44 1.57 -6.05
CA LEU A 116 4.56 2.22 -6.73
C LEU A 116 5.92 1.74 -6.18
N LEU A 117 6.08 1.72 -4.86
CA LEU A 117 7.32 1.28 -4.21
C LEU A 117 7.62 -0.19 -4.48
N VAL A 118 6.62 -1.08 -4.36
CA VAL A 118 6.77 -2.50 -4.70
C VAL A 118 7.20 -2.64 -6.17
N SER A 119 6.58 -1.89 -7.09
CA SER A 119 6.90 -1.95 -8.52
C SER A 119 8.35 -1.49 -8.83
N LYS A 120 8.83 -0.47 -8.11
CA LYS A 120 10.18 0.09 -8.31
C LYS A 120 11.27 -0.70 -7.59
N LEU A 121 11.04 -1.12 -6.35
CA LEU A 121 12.02 -1.79 -5.48
C LEU A 121 12.07 -3.30 -5.66
N GLY A 122 11.01 -3.93 -6.17
CA GLY A 122 10.99 -5.36 -6.43
C GLY A 122 11.89 -5.76 -7.61
N ASP A 123 12.57 -6.90 -7.45
CA ASP A 123 13.32 -7.57 -8.51
C ASP A 123 12.36 -8.05 -9.61
N ASP A 124 12.81 -8.03 -10.86
CA ASP A 124 11.95 -8.37 -11.98
C ASP A 124 11.46 -9.82 -11.96
N LEU A 125 12.25 -10.72 -11.35
CA LEU A 125 11.90 -12.13 -11.15
C LEU A 125 10.69 -12.32 -10.23
N LEU A 126 10.37 -11.33 -9.38
CA LEU A 126 9.21 -11.42 -8.50
C LEU A 126 7.88 -11.29 -9.24
N PHE A 127 7.88 -10.62 -10.38
CA PHE A 127 6.68 -10.25 -11.10
C PHE A 127 6.58 -11.10 -12.36
N SER A 128 5.64 -12.05 -12.36
CA SER A 128 5.37 -12.88 -13.53
C SER A 128 5.17 -12.01 -14.79
N LYS A 129 5.89 -12.30 -15.87
CA LYS A 129 5.58 -11.79 -17.22
C LYS A 129 4.32 -12.48 -17.73
N THR A 130 3.15 -12.12 -17.22
CA THR A 130 1.89 -12.62 -17.79
C THR A 130 1.52 -11.79 -19.02
N GLN A 131 2.26 -12.01 -20.13
CA GLN A 131 1.84 -11.95 -21.54
C GLN A 131 3.05 -12.30 -22.44
N SER A 132 3.57 -13.54 -22.38
CA SER A 132 4.10 -14.16 -23.60
C SER A 132 3.08 -15.24 -23.97
N LYS A 133 2.00 -14.80 -24.62
CA LYS A 133 1.19 -15.72 -25.41
C LYS A 133 2.10 -16.20 -26.54
N LYS A 134 2.44 -17.49 -26.51
CA LYS A 134 2.73 -18.28 -27.70
C LYS A 134 1.47 -18.35 -28.56
#